data_AF-A0A2A8ZYJ7-F1
#
_entry.id   AF-A0A2A8ZYJ7-F1
#
_cell.length_a   1.000
_cell.length_b   1.000
_cell.length_c   1.000
_cell.angle_alpha   90.00
_cell.angle_beta   90.00
_cell.angle_gamma   90.00
#
_symmetry.space_group_name_H-M   'P 1'
#
loop_
_entity.id
_entity.type
_entity.pdbx_description
1 polymer ?
#
loop_
_entity_poly.entity_id
_entity_poly.type
_entity_poly.pdbx_seq_one_letter_code
_entity_poly.pdbx_strand_id
1 'polypeptide(L)' 'MASALVDMLELEAKRLNFLEIITEASITAKSFFKHKGCHVICSQIIERKGIKLTNYRMAKKIIA' A
#
# COMPACT_ATOMS: atom_id res chain seq x y z
N MET A 1 14.51 -6.70 0.04
CA MET A 1 14.35 -5.84 1.24
C MET A 1 12.90 -5.37 1.40
N ALA A 2 12.35 -4.54 0.50
CA ALA A 2 10.96 -4.03 0.64
C ALA A 2 9.88 -5.13 0.71
N SER A 3 10.04 -6.22 -0.05
CA SER A 3 9.14 -7.39 0.01
C SER A 3 9.00 -7.93 1.43
N ALA A 4 10.12 -8.24 2.09
CA ALA A 4 10.14 -8.86 3.41
C ALA A 4 9.48 -7.97 4.48
N LEU A 5 9.62 -6.65 4.37
CA LEU A 5 8.94 -5.72 5.28
C LEU A 5 7.42 -5.76 5.11
N VAL A 6 6.93 -5.79 3.86
CA VAL A 6 5.48 -5.92 3.60
C VAL A 6 4.98 -7.27 4.10
N ASP A 7 5.72 -8.35 3.86
CA ASP A 7 5.35 -9.69 4.30
C ASP A 7 5.26 -9.76 5.84
N MET A 8 6.16 -9.08 6.56
CA MET A 8 6.13 -8.95 8.01
C MET A 8 4.92 -8.14 8.50
N LEU A 9 4.61 -7.01 7.86
CA LEU A 9 3.44 -6.19 8.20
C LEU A 9 2.13 -6.95 7.98
N GLU A 10 2.04 -7.74 6.90
CA GLU A 10 0.89 -8.59 6.62
C GLU A 10 0.71 -9.70 7.65
N LEU A 11 1.80 -10.35 8.07
CA LEU A 11 1.76 -11.36 9.13
C LEU A 11 1.28 -10.76 10.45
N GLU A 12 1.77 -9.58 10.80
CA GLU A 12 1.36 -8.89 12.02
C GLU A 12 -0.10 -8.43 11.95
N ALA A 13 -0.55 -7.97 10.77
CA ALA A 13 -1.94 -7.61 10.56
C ALA A 13 -2.89 -8.81 10.72
N LYS A 14 -2.48 -10.00 10.24
CA LYS A 14 -3.20 -11.25 10.50
C LYS A 14 -3.27 -11.57 11.98
N ARG A 15 -2.13 -11.49 12.68
CA ARG A 15 -2.04 -11.76 14.13
C ARG A 15 -2.97 -10.87 14.96
N LEU A 16 -3.15 -9.63 14.52
CA LEU A 16 -4.01 -8.63 15.16
C LEU A 16 -5.46 -8.65 14.65
N ASN A 17 -5.83 -9.59 13.77
CA ASN A 17 -7.15 -9.71 13.15
C ASN A 17 -7.62 -8.46 12.39
N PHE A 18 -6.69 -7.72 11.78
CA PHE A 18 -7.08 -6.66 10.85
C PHE A 18 -7.63 -7.27 9.56
N LEU A 19 -8.68 -6.65 9.01
CA LEU A 19 -9.34 -7.12 7.79
C LEU A 19 -8.63 -6.66 6.51
N GLU A 20 -7.86 -5.57 6.58
CA GLU A 20 -7.17 -5.00 5.45
C GLU A 20 -5.95 -4.15 5.86
N ILE A 21 -5.04 -3.97 4.91
CA ILE A 21 -3.97 -2.99 4.98
C ILE A 21 -4.19 -1.95 3.89
N ILE A 22 -4.02 -0.68 4.24
CA ILE A 22 -4.07 0.47 3.33
C ILE A 22 -2.66 1.04 3.17
N THR A 23 -2.31 1.43 1.95
CA THR A 23 -1.05 2.10 1.65
C THR A 23 -1.26 3.27 0.68
N GLU A 24 -0.46 4.32 0.85
CA GLU A 24 -0.39 5.47 -0.05
C GLU A 24 0.86 5.34 -0.92
N ALA A 25 0.72 4.70 -2.08
CA ALA A 25 1.83 4.37 -2.96
C ALA A 25 2.16 5.52 -3.93
N SER A 26 3.45 5.85 -4.08
CA SER A 26 3.90 6.73 -5.16
C SER A 26 3.65 6.10 -6.54
N ILE A 27 3.74 6.91 -7.60
CA ILE A 27 3.62 6.41 -8.98
C ILE A 27 4.60 5.27 -9.29
N THR A 28 5.83 5.34 -8.78
CA THR A 28 6.86 4.31 -9.01
C THR A 28 6.66 3.06 -8.14
N ALA A 29 6.08 3.18 -6.95
CA ALA A 29 5.81 2.05 -6.08
C ALA A 29 4.49 1.31 -6.40
N LYS A 30 3.60 1.91 -7.19
CA LYS A 30 2.30 1.32 -7.56
C LYS A 30 2.41 -0.12 -8.09
N SER A 31 3.38 -0.38 -8.97
CA SER A 31 3.56 -1.73 -9.55
C SER A 31 4.00 -2.75 -8.50
N PHE A 32 4.86 -2.34 -7.57
CA PHE A 32 5.31 -3.20 -6.47
C PHE A 32 4.12 -3.62 -5.59
N PHE A 33 3.27 -2.67 -5.18
CA PHE A 33 2.10 -2.98 -4.36
C PHE A 33 1.02 -3.78 -5.12
N LYS A 34 0.88 -3.55 -6.44
CA LYS A 34 0.06 -4.43 -7.28
C LYS A 34 0.55 -5.88 -7.25
N HIS A 35 1.85 -6.12 -7.39
CA HIS A 35 2.42 -7.47 -7.29
C HIS A 35 2.28 -8.08 -5.90
N LYS A 36 2.18 -7.26 -4.85
CA LYS A 36 1.86 -7.71 -3.49
C LYS A 36 0.37 -8.03 -3.27
N GLY A 37 -0.48 -7.83 -4.27
CA GLY A 37 -1.92 -8.11 -4.18
C GLY A 37 -2.75 -6.93 -3.68
N CYS A 38 -2.17 -5.73 -3.58
CA CYS A 38 -2.94 -4.52 -3.32
C CYS A 38 -3.65 -4.06 -4.60
N HIS A 39 -4.89 -3.62 -4.47
CA HIS A 39 -5.65 -2.97 -5.55
C HIS A 39 -5.74 -1.46 -5.31
N VAL A 40 -5.90 -0.68 -6.37
CA VAL A 40 -6.06 0.77 -6.28
C VAL A 40 -7.49 1.09 -5.84
N ILE A 41 -7.63 1.87 -4.77
CA ILE A 41 -8.90 2.47 -4.36
C ILE A 41 -9.12 3.75 -5.17
N CYS A 42 -8.14 4.66 -5.16
CA CYS A 42 -8.20 5.89 -5.94
C CYS A 42 -6.80 6.47 -6.23
N SER A 43 -6.71 7.28 -7.29
CA SER A 43 -5.57 8.17 -7.56
C SER A 43 -5.77 9.51 -6.88
N GLN A 44 -4.67 10.12 -6.43
CA GLN A 44 -4.67 11.37 -5.70
C GLN A 44 -3.55 12.28 -6.21
N ILE A 45 -3.70 13.59 -5.98
CA ILE A 45 -2.63 14.58 -6.14
C ILE A 45 -2.29 15.09 -4.73
N ILE A 46 -1.06 14.89 -4.32
CA ILE A 46 -0.52 15.39 -3.04
C ILE A 46 0.49 16.50 -3.31
N GLU A 47 0.62 17.41 -2.36
CA GLU A 47 1.68 18.42 -2.39
C GLU A 47 2.81 18.05 -1.42
N ARG A 48 4.05 18.05 -1.91
CA ARG A 48 5.25 17.84 -1.10
C ARG A 48 6.25 18.94 -1.43
N LYS A 49 6.55 19.80 -0.45
CA LYS A 49 7.49 20.92 -0.61
C LYS A 49 7.14 21.84 -1.80
N GLY A 50 5.86 22.16 -1.98
CA GLY A 50 5.38 22.99 -3.10
C GLY A 50 5.19 22.24 -4.43
N ILE A 51 5.55 20.95 -4.50
CA ILE A 51 5.45 20.15 -5.74
C ILE A 51 4.23 19.24 -5.67
N LYS A 52 3.38 19.33 -6.71
CA LYS A 52 2.24 18.42 -6.89
C LYS A 52 2.70 17.09 -7.47
N LEU A 53 2.39 16.00 -6.79
CA LEU A 53 2.76 14.63 -7.16
C LEU A 53 1.53 13.75 -7.18
N THR A 54 1.48 12.81 -8.12
CA THR A 54 0.44 11.78 -8.14
C THR A 54 0.85 10.58 -7.27
N ASN A 55 -0.02 10.20 -6.34
CA ASN A 55 0.05 8.96 -5.58
C ASN A 55 -1.27 8.18 -5.71
N TYR A 56 -1.29 6.99 -5.11
CA TYR A 56 -2.41 6.06 -5.18
C TYR A 56 -2.70 5.51 -3.79
N ARG A 57 -3.93 5.67 -3.33
CA ARG A 57 -4.43 4.93 -2.18
C ARG A 57 -4.77 3.53 -2.64
N MET A 58 -4.17 2.53 -2.00
CA MET A 58 -4.30 1.12 -2.36
C MET A 58 -4.64 0.29 -1.12
N ALA A 59 -5.37 -0.80 -1.30
CA ALA A 59 -5.71 -1.71 -0.21
C ALA A 59 -5.48 -3.18 -0.57
N LYS A 60 -5.20 -3.98 0.46
CA LYS A 60 -5.14 -5.44 0.38
C LYS A 60 -5.94 -6.03 1.53
N LYS A 61 -6.85 -6.94 1.22
CA LYS A 61 -7.56 -7.72 2.24
C LYS A 61 -6.60 -8.69 2.91
N ILE A 62 -6.66 -8.75 4.23
CA ILE A 62 -5.92 -9.70 5.03
C ILE A 62 -6.87 -10.86 5.34
N ILE A 63 -6.58 -12.01 4.73
CA ILE A 63 -7.33 -13.24 4.96
C ILE A 63 -6.66 -13.94 6.13
N ALA A 64 -7.44 -14.21 7.18
CA ALA A 64 -7.03 -15.00 8.32
C ALA A 64 -6.58 -16.40 7.86
#